data_AF-A0A7S4M957-F1
#
_entry.id   AF-A0A7S4M957-F1
#
_cell.length_a   1.000
_cell.length_b   1.000
_cell.length_c   1.000
_cell.angle_alpha   90.00
_cell.angle_beta   90.00
_cell.angle_gamma   90.00
#
_symmetry.space_group_name_H-M   'P 1'
#
loop_
_entity.id
_entity.type
_entity.pdbx_description
1 polymer ?
#
loop_
_entity_poly.entity_id
_entity_poly.type
_entity_poly.pdbx_seq_one_letter_code
_entity_poly.pdbx_strand_id
1 'polypeptide(L)'
;GQRLGGNPDAVFDIFEGWASNTAKKASFWPVCTMLLILCPDIMLQVVSADGSKQHGTKAKFLEGLRKGIKSSKLGDTSVRCYVDFCKAATFVAKSDISALRYIPPAVDVDLNERLFNQQQPFKRSDGSPDESLMVECLKSFFYLSPRKIVNSLFTECVASSSTPLFKRVMVDTLLQIANESKTLEWNPTLADIYSTHASNLRQMFEEFLVSVRDYNQMKSATDKKGKIQFEKIVVDINILIKLVTLYKCDPALALYLKEEKQSEEVRRLLTGMSDCSIFFDIPELSQAATETLLVMHKVENIERWYNGADDFWSTTSSVNLILASIVIERSDLDPKTVAQSLSLLENILTLRNQFINIRTDVVPTAAS
;
A
#
# COMPACT_ATOMS: atom_id res chain seq x y z
N GLY A 1 14.91 21.79 -14.35
CA GLY A 1 13.51 22.09 -14.71
C GLY A 1 13.40 23.51 -15.26
N GLN A 2 12.52 23.74 -16.24
CA GLN A 2 12.23 25.07 -16.78
C GLN A 2 11.05 25.69 -16.01
N ARG A 3 11.13 27.01 -15.77
CA ARG A 3 10.07 27.76 -15.09
C ARG A 3 8.80 27.84 -15.95
N LEU A 4 7.64 27.63 -15.33
CA LEU A 4 6.35 27.80 -16.01
C LEU A 4 6.02 29.29 -16.21
N GLY A 5 5.37 29.62 -17.33
CA GLY A 5 4.92 30.98 -17.64
C GLY A 5 3.89 31.51 -16.63
N GLY A 6 3.64 32.83 -16.64
CA GLY A 6 2.62 33.46 -15.79
C GLY A 6 3.10 34.03 -14.45
N ASN A 7 4.41 34.20 -14.26
CA ASN A 7 5.03 34.83 -13.08
C ASN A 7 4.56 34.26 -11.72
N PRO A 8 4.69 32.93 -11.49
CA PRO A 8 4.27 32.29 -10.24
C PRO A 8 4.95 32.86 -8.97
N ASP A 9 6.15 33.43 -9.09
CA ASP A 9 6.88 34.09 -8.01
C ASP A 9 6.22 35.40 -7.53
N ALA A 10 5.66 36.19 -8.43
CA ALA A 10 4.93 37.41 -8.10
C ALA A 10 3.60 37.06 -7.42
N VAL A 11 2.91 36.04 -7.91
CA VAL A 11 1.69 35.52 -7.28
C VAL A 11 1.98 34.98 -5.88
N PHE A 12 3.12 34.29 -5.70
CA PHE A 12 3.60 33.86 -4.38
C PHE A 12 3.72 35.05 -3.41
N ASP A 13 4.33 36.16 -3.83
CA ASP A 13 4.52 37.32 -2.96
C ASP A 13 3.19 37.97 -2.55
N ILE A 14 2.18 37.92 -3.41
CA ILE A 14 0.82 38.39 -3.08
C ILE A 14 0.21 37.52 -1.97
N PHE A 15 0.20 36.20 -2.15
CA PHE A 15 -0.37 35.28 -1.16
C PHE A 15 0.37 35.31 0.17
N GLU A 16 1.70 35.36 0.15
CA GLU A 16 2.46 35.46 1.38
C GLU A 16 2.29 36.84 2.05
N GLY A 17 2.13 37.91 1.26
CA GLY A 17 1.75 39.23 1.78
C GLY A 17 0.42 39.21 2.53
N TRP A 18 -0.53 38.36 2.12
CA TRP A 18 -1.81 38.18 2.81
C TRP A 18 -1.73 37.28 4.04
N ALA A 19 -0.67 36.49 4.21
CA ALA A 19 -0.47 35.55 5.31
C ALA A 19 -0.02 36.25 6.61
N SER A 20 -0.71 37.32 7.00
CA SER A 20 -0.32 38.23 8.08
C SER A 20 -0.45 37.65 9.50
N ASN A 21 -1.19 36.55 9.67
CA ASN A 21 -1.37 35.87 10.96
C ASN A 21 -1.43 34.35 10.78
N THR A 22 -1.42 33.61 11.89
CA THR A 22 -1.42 32.13 11.90
C THR A 22 -2.57 31.52 11.10
N ALA A 23 -3.80 32.04 11.22
CA ALA A 23 -4.95 31.50 10.51
C ALA A 23 -4.81 31.69 8.99
N LYS A 24 -4.38 32.89 8.55
CA LYS A 24 -4.14 33.16 7.14
C LYS A 24 -2.95 32.37 6.58
N LYS A 25 -1.89 32.18 7.38
CA LYS A 25 -0.77 31.28 7.05
C LYS A 25 -1.27 29.86 6.80
N ALA A 26 -2.11 29.34 7.69
CA ALA A 26 -2.70 28.02 7.54
C ALA A 26 -3.47 27.86 6.22
N SER A 27 -4.17 28.91 5.76
CA SER A 27 -4.91 28.91 4.49
C SER A 27 -4.03 29.08 3.25
N PHE A 28 -3.01 29.94 3.29
CA PHE A 28 -2.26 30.34 2.10
C PHE A 28 -0.96 29.57 1.86
N TRP A 29 -0.35 28.99 2.91
CA TRP A 29 0.90 28.25 2.77
C TRP A 29 0.86 27.07 1.81
N PRO A 30 -0.23 26.28 1.69
CA PRO A 30 -0.32 25.24 0.67
C PRO A 30 -0.21 25.80 -0.76
N VAL A 31 -0.85 26.96 -1.03
CA VAL A 31 -0.76 27.62 -2.34
C VAL A 31 0.64 28.17 -2.58
N CYS A 32 1.24 28.83 -1.58
CA CYS A 32 2.63 29.29 -1.66
C CYS A 32 3.61 28.14 -1.93
N THR A 33 3.38 26.97 -1.34
CA THR A 33 4.19 25.76 -1.58
C THR A 33 4.15 25.36 -3.05
N MET A 34 2.94 25.24 -3.62
CA MET A 34 2.79 24.89 -5.03
C MET A 34 3.43 25.94 -5.95
N LEU A 35 3.21 27.23 -5.71
CA LEU A 35 3.80 28.30 -6.51
C LEU A 35 5.34 28.28 -6.46
N LEU A 36 5.92 27.95 -5.31
CA LEU A 36 7.38 27.85 -5.17
C LEU A 36 7.94 26.62 -5.89
N ILE A 37 7.23 25.49 -5.88
CA ILE A 37 7.61 24.28 -6.64
C ILE A 37 7.68 24.59 -8.16
N LEU A 38 6.81 25.47 -8.67
CA LEU A 38 6.81 25.89 -10.08
C LEU A 38 7.94 26.88 -10.43
N CYS A 39 8.73 27.33 -9.44
CA CYS A 39 9.88 28.22 -9.59
C CYS A 39 11.20 27.51 -9.20
N PRO A 40 11.63 26.47 -9.93
CA PRO A 40 12.76 25.62 -9.53
C PRO A 40 14.10 26.37 -9.44
N ASP A 41 14.30 27.37 -10.29
CA ASP A 41 15.45 28.28 -10.31
C ASP A 41 15.53 29.15 -9.05
N ILE A 42 14.43 29.81 -8.69
CA ILE A 42 14.33 30.65 -7.48
C ILE A 42 14.49 29.77 -6.24
N MET A 43 13.83 28.61 -6.21
CA MET A 43 13.90 27.70 -5.08
C MET A 43 15.34 27.20 -4.87
N LEU A 44 16.08 26.90 -5.95
CA LEU A 44 17.49 26.48 -5.87
C LEU A 44 18.38 27.60 -5.33
N GLN A 45 18.14 28.84 -5.76
CA GLN A 45 18.85 30.01 -5.23
C GLN A 45 18.54 30.25 -3.75
N VAL A 46 17.30 30.05 -3.30
CA VAL A 46 16.90 30.25 -1.90
C VAL A 46 17.54 29.21 -0.97
N VAL A 47 17.64 27.96 -1.41
CA VAL A 47 18.24 26.87 -0.62
C VAL A 47 19.77 26.93 -0.66
N SER A 48 20.35 27.50 -1.72
CA SER A 48 21.78 27.79 -1.79
C SER A 48 22.10 29.07 -1.02
N ALA A 49 23.17 29.11 -0.23
CA ALA A 49 23.47 30.23 0.68
C ALA A 49 23.52 31.64 0.02
N ASP A 50 23.70 31.71 -1.31
CA ASP A 50 23.83 32.95 -2.08
C ASP A 50 22.52 33.70 -2.37
N GLY A 51 21.34 33.04 -2.37
CA GLY A 51 20.08 33.68 -2.83
C GLY A 51 19.22 34.34 -1.74
N SER A 52 19.62 34.24 -0.47
CA SER A 52 18.83 34.75 0.66
C SER A 52 18.57 36.26 0.63
N LYS A 53 19.44 37.04 -0.03
CA LYS A 53 19.30 38.50 -0.18
C LYS A 53 18.32 38.92 -1.29
N GLN A 54 18.22 38.14 -2.38
CA GLN A 54 17.40 38.48 -3.54
C GLN A 54 15.96 37.95 -3.43
N HIS A 55 15.76 36.84 -2.72
CA HIS A 55 14.47 36.16 -2.59
C HIS A 55 14.02 36.02 -1.12
N GLY A 56 14.18 37.10 -0.35
CA GLY A 56 13.97 37.10 1.11
C GLY A 56 12.59 36.62 1.58
N THR A 57 11.51 36.94 0.85
CA THR A 57 10.15 36.46 1.19
C THR A 57 10.03 34.95 1.09
N LYS A 58 10.56 34.35 0.02
CA LYS A 58 10.56 32.89 -0.19
C LYS A 58 11.43 32.18 0.86
N ALA A 59 12.59 32.75 1.18
CA ALA A 59 13.46 32.24 2.25
C ALA A 59 12.76 32.26 3.62
N LYS A 60 12.10 33.36 3.97
CA LYS A 60 11.31 33.49 5.22
C LYS A 60 10.17 32.49 5.29
N PHE A 61 9.51 32.21 4.16
CA PHE A 61 8.46 31.21 4.08
C PHE A 61 9.00 29.80 4.38
N LEU A 62 10.09 29.37 3.73
CA LEU A 62 10.70 28.05 3.99
C LEU A 62 11.17 27.91 5.45
N GLU A 63 11.79 28.95 6.00
CA GLU A 63 12.16 28.97 7.42
C GLU A 63 10.93 28.94 8.34
N GLY A 64 9.83 29.58 7.90
CA GLY A 64 8.53 29.53 8.54
C GLY A 64 7.96 28.12 8.60
N LEU A 65 8.00 27.37 7.49
CA LEU A 65 7.61 25.96 7.47
C LEU A 65 8.48 25.10 8.38
N ARG A 66 9.81 25.31 8.36
CA ARG A 66 10.77 24.56 9.18
C ARG A 66 10.51 24.74 10.67
N LYS A 67 10.16 25.94 11.11
CA LYS A 67 9.71 26.18 12.50
C LYS A 67 8.29 25.69 12.74
N GLY A 68 7.44 25.83 11.72
CA GLY A 68 6.02 25.49 11.75
C GLY A 68 5.74 24.02 12.00
N ILE A 69 6.54 23.10 11.45
CA ILE A 69 6.34 21.64 11.62
C ILE A 69 6.39 21.18 13.09
N LYS A 70 7.13 21.91 13.95
CA LYS A 70 7.22 21.65 15.40
C LYS A 70 6.20 22.45 16.21
N SER A 71 5.45 23.34 15.56
CA SER A 71 4.44 24.18 16.19
C SER A 71 3.13 23.43 16.38
N SER A 72 2.42 23.74 17.46
CA SER A 72 1.04 23.29 17.68
C SER A 72 0.02 24.03 16.79
N LYS A 73 0.34 25.25 16.33
CA LYS A 73 -0.60 26.09 15.57
C LYS A 73 -0.46 25.96 14.05
N LEU A 74 0.76 25.72 13.57
CA LEU A 74 1.08 25.63 12.14
C LEU A 74 1.62 24.25 11.74
N GLY A 75 1.69 23.31 12.69
CA GLY A 75 2.24 21.98 12.48
C GLY A 75 1.56 21.26 11.33
N ASP A 76 0.24 21.14 11.37
CA ASP A 76 -0.52 20.35 10.39
C ASP A 76 -0.43 20.96 8.98
N THR A 77 -0.52 22.29 8.86
CA THR A 77 -0.31 22.98 7.59
C THR A 77 1.12 22.74 7.07
N SER A 78 2.13 22.82 7.95
CA SER A 78 3.53 22.63 7.56
C SER A 78 3.79 21.20 7.09
N VAL A 79 3.22 20.20 7.79
CA VAL A 79 3.28 18.79 7.39
C VAL A 79 2.70 18.61 5.98
N ARG A 80 1.51 19.14 5.68
CA ARG A 80 0.91 19.07 4.34
C ARG A 80 1.82 19.68 3.27
N CYS A 81 2.35 20.88 3.52
CA CYS A 81 3.27 21.54 2.60
C CYS A 81 4.54 20.70 2.35
N TYR A 82 5.11 20.10 3.39
CA TYR A 82 6.29 19.25 3.24
C TYR A 82 6.00 17.92 2.53
N VAL A 83 4.81 17.34 2.70
CA VAL A 83 4.38 16.19 1.90
C VAL A 83 4.31 16.57 0.42
N ASP A 84 3.82 17.77 0.09
CA ASP A 84 3.80 18.25 -1.29
C ASP A 84 5.20 18.48 -1.87
N PHE A 85 6.15 18.99 -1.07
CA PHE A 85 7.57 19.03 -1.47
C PHE A 85 8.14 17.64 -1.71
N CYS A 86 7.82 16.65 -0.87
CA CYS A 86 8.27 15.27 -1.05
C CYS A 86 7.69 14.65 -2.32
N LYS A 87 6.39 14.84 -2.58
CA LYS A 87 5.75 14.41 -3.83
C LYS A 87 6.42 15.03 -5.04
N ALA A 88 6.60 16.35 -5.05
CA ALA A 88 7.24 17.06 -6.15
C ALA A 88 8.67 16.57 -6.39
N ALA A 89 9.41 16.25 -5.33
CA ALA A 89 10.76 15.71 -5.42
C ALA A 89 10.82 14.33 -6.09
N THR A 90 9.73 13.54 -6.10
CA THR A 90 9.69 12.26 -6.83
C THR A 90 9.76 12.43 -8.35
N PHE A 91 9.39 13.60 -8.87
CA PHE A 91 9.47 13.94 -10.29
C PHE A 91 10.84 14.47 -10.72
N VAL A 92 11.83 14.46 -9.83
CA VAL A 92 13.19 14.96 -10.11
C VAL A 92 14.17 13.80 -10.09
N ALA A 93 14.87 13.59 -11.21
CA ALA A 93 15.89 12.56 -11.32
C ALA A 93 17.05 12.81 -10.34
N LYS A 94 17.72 11.74 -9.90
CA LYS A 94 18.85 11.84 -8.95
C LYS A 94 20.04 12.62 -9.51
N SER A 95 20.19 12.66 -10.83
CA SER A 95 21.23 13.39 -11.57
C SER A 95 20.98 14.91 -11.63
N ASP A 96 19.74 15.35 -11.38
CA ASP A 96 19.35 16.74 -11.60
C ASP A 96 19.74 17.63 -10.42
N ILE A 97 20.28 18.80 -10.73
CA ILE A 97 20.50 19.86 -9.74
C ILE A 97 19.16 20.53 -9.47
N SER A 98 18.60 20.31 -8.28
CA SER A 98 17.29 20.85 -7.88
C SER A 98 17.20 21.04 -6.38
N ALA A 99 16.53 22.13 -5.98
CA ALA A 99 16.25 22.42 -4.57
C ALA A 99 15.44 21.29 -3.89
N LEU A 100 14.56 20.65 -4.66
CA LEU A 100 13.71 19.54 -4.20
C LEU A 100 14.51 18.30 -3.78
N ARG A 101 15.80 18.22 -4.12
CA ARG A 101 16.68 17.15 -3.63
C ARG A 101 17.17 17.40 -2.20
N TYR A 102 17.16 18.64 -1.73
CA TYR A 102 17.66 19.03 -0.40
C TYR A 102 16.57 19.17 0.66
N ILE A 103 15.34 19.52 0.26
CA ILE A 103 14.24 19.75 1.20
C ILE A 103 13.81 18.44 1.91
N PRO A 104 13.48 17.33 1.21
CA PRO A 104 12.98 16.12 1.88
C PRO A 104 13.95 15.55 2.92
N PRO A 105 15.26 15.37 2.65
CA PRO A 105 16.20 14.87 3.66
C PRO A 105 16.34 15.78 4.89
N ALA A 106 16.01 17.07 4.79
CA ALA A 106 16.10 18.00 5.91
C ALA A 106 14.91 17.93 6.88
N VAL A 107 13.81 17.28 6.47
CA VAL A 107 12.54 17.24 7.22
C VAL A 107 11.95 15.85 7.39
N ASP A 108 12.61 14.81 6.88
CA ASP A 108 12.10 13.44 6.87
C ASP A 108 11.88 12.89 8.29
N VAL A 109 12.78 13.17 9.23
CA VAL A 109 12.64 12.78 10.64
C VAL A 109 11.41 13.44 11.26
N ASP A 110 11.27 14.76 11.12
CA ASP A 110 10.14 15.50 11.70
C ASP A 110 8.81 15.07 11.07
N LEU A 111 8.78 14.82 9.75
CA LEU A 111 7.60 14.25 9.08
C LEU A 111 7.29 12.85 9.57
N ASN A 112 8.31 12.02 9.78
CA ASN A 112 8.14 10.65 10.24
C ASN A 112 7.51 10.62 11.64
N GLU A 113 8.06 11.40 12.57
CA GLU A 113 7.53 11.55 13.94
C GLU A 113 6.08 12.07 13.95
N ARG A 114 5.72 12.95 13.02
CA ARG A 114 4.38 13.55 12.94
C ARG A 114 3.34 12.65 12.30
N LEU A 115 3.69 11.96 11.20
CA LEU A 115 2.75 11.19 10.39
C LEU A 115 2.68 9.73 10.81
N PHE A 116 3.79 9.14 11.26
CA PHE A 116 3.89 7.70 11.47
C PHE A 116 4.09 7.31 12.94
N ASN A 117 3.59 8.12 13.88
CA ASN A 117 3.53 7.75 15.30
C ASN A 117 2.29 6.89 15.59
N GLN A 118 2.49 5.60 15.87
CA GLN A 118 1.38 4.67 16.15
C GLN A 118 0.58 5.01 17.42
N GLN A 119 1.20 5.66 18.41
CA GLN A 119 0.54 6.05 19.65
C GLN A 119 -0.28 7.34 19.49
N GLN A 120 0.09 8.18 18.53
CA GLN A 120 -0.58 9.44 18.25
C GLN A 120 -0.70 9.65 16.73
N PRO A 121 -1.64 8.95 16.07
CA PRO A 121 -1.82 9.07 14.63
C PRO A 121 -2.15 10.51 14.22
N PHE A 122 -1.67 10.91 13.04
CA PHE A 122 -1.95 12.23 12.48
C PHE A 122 -3.43 12.35 12.11
N LYS A 123 -4.08 13.44 12.54
CA LYS A 123 -5.53 13.63 12.45
C LYS A 123 -5.91 14.81 11.56
N ARG A 124 -7.10 14.72 10.99
CA ARG A 124 -7.82 15.83 10.35
C ARG A 124 -8.49 16.72 11.40
N SER A 125 -9.05 17.83 10.93
CA SER A 125 -9.80 18.77 11.77
C SER A 125 -11.02 18.15 12.45
N ASP A 126 -11.59 17.07 11.89
CA ASP A 126 -12.71 16.32 12.47
C ASP A 126 -12.26 15.25 13.50
N GLY A 127 -10.95 15.13 13.75
CA GLY A 127 -10.36 14.17 14.68
C GLY A 127 -10.12 12.77 14.11
N SER A 128 -10.54 12.49 12.87
CA SER A 128 -10.25 11.23 12.18
C SER A 128 -8.80 11.17 11.68
N PRO A 129 -8.17 9.98 11.56
CA PRO A 129 -6.84 9.87 10.97
C PRO A 129 -6.80 10.36 9.52
N ASP A 130 -5.77 11.13 9.14
CA ASP A 130 -5.59 11.57 7.74
C ASP A 130 -4.83 10.54 6.91
N GLU A 131 -5.47 9.38 6.69
CA GLU A 131 -4.88 8.26 5.96
C GLU A 131 -4.38 8.63 4.56
N SER A 132 -5.12 9.49 3.86
CA SER A 132 -4.74 9.93 2.50
C SER A 132 -3.38 10.62 2.52
N LEU A 133 -3.16 11.53 3.48
CA LEU A 133 -1.89 12.24 3.60
C LEU A 133 -0.76 11.29 4.02
N MET A 134 -1.04 10.34 4.91
CA MET A 134 -0.07 9.31 5.31
C MET A 134 0.35 8.43 4.14
N VAL A 135 -0.60 7.97 3.32
CA VAL A 135 -0.34 7.16 2.11
C VAL A 135 0.49 7.95 1.10
N GLU A 136 0.11 9.21 0.83
CA GLU A 136 0.84 10.10 -0.06
C GLU A 136 2.28 10.35 0.39
N CYS A 137 2.49 10.55 1.69
CA CYS A 137 3.81 10.72 2.28
C CYS A 137 4.64 9.43 2.18
N LEU A 138 4.06 8.28 2.57
CA LEU A 138 4.75 6.99 2.57
C LEU A 138 5.17 6.59 1.15
N LYS A 139 4.30 6.81 0.16
CA LYS A 139 4.61 6.62 -1.26
C LYS A 139 5.76 7.51 -1.72
N SER A 140 5.71 8.79 -1.37
CA SER A 140 6.78 9.74 -1.73
C SER A 140 8.11 9.36 -1.10
N PHE A 141 8.09 8.96 0.18
CA PHE A 141 9.27 8.46 0.87
C PHE A 141 9.84 7.20 0.23
N PHE A 142 8.98 6.26 -0.17
CA PHE A 142 9.43 5.07 -0.89
C PHE A 142 10.11 5.43 -2.21
N TYR A 143 9.54 6.35 -3.00
CA TYR A 143 10.14 6.80 -4.26
C TYR A 143 11.47 7.55 -4.06
N LEU A 144 11.59 8.34 -2.99
CA LEU A 144 12.80 9.09 -2.69
C LEU A 144 13.92 8.22 -2.08
N SER A 145 13.57 7.22 -1.26
CA SER A 145 14.52 6.42 -0.47
C SER A 145 14.04 4.98 -0.23
N PRO A 146 13.89 4.17 -1.30
CA PRO A 146 13.21 2.87 -1.23
C PRO A 146 13.82 1.93 -0.19
N ARG A 147 15.15 1.78 -0.20
CA ARG A 147 15.86 0.92 0.77
C ARG A 147 15.64 1.34 2.22
N LYS A 148 15.57 2.65 2.51
CA LYS A 148 15.31 3.14 3.87
C LYS A 148 13.90 2.73 4.30
N ILE A 149 12.90 3.01 3.46
CA ILE A 149 11.49 2.79 3.78
C ILE A 149 11.14 1.30 3.90
N VAL A 150 11.67 0.46 3.02
CA VAL A 150 11.55 -1.00 3.11
C VAL A 150 12.10 -1.49 4.46
N ASN A 151 13.30 -1.07 4.84
CA ASN A 151 13.94 -1.55 6.08
C ASN A 151 13.50 -0.79 7.36
N SER A 152 12.58 0.17 7.28
CA SER A 152 12.06 0.90 8.44
C SER A 152 10.53 0.89 8.48
N LEU A 153 9.87 1.84 7.83
CA LEU A 153 8.43 2.05 7.96
C LEU A 153 7.61 0.84 7.49
N PHE A 154 8.01 0.19 6.40
CA PHE A 154 7.33 -1.04 5.98
C PHE A 154 7.50 -2.17 7.00
N THR A 155 8.68 -2.29 7.61
CA THR A 155 8.92 -3.25 8.70
C THR A 155 8.03 -2.97 9.91
N GLU A 156 7.86 -1.69 10.29
CA GLU A 156 6.95 -1.28 11.38
C GLU A 156 5.47 -1.51 11.04
N CYS A 157 5.08 -1.33 9.78
CA CYS A 157 3.70 -1.57 9.34
C CYS A 157 3.34 -3.06 9.32
N VAL A 158 4.25 -3.95 8.92
CA VAL A 158 3.96 -5.40 8.87
C VAL A 158 4.08 -6.10 10.23
N ALA A 159 4.69 -5.47 11.24
CA ALA A 159 4.83 -6.06 12.56
C ALA A 159 3.47 -6.48 13.16
N SER A 160 3.46 -7.59 13.91
CA SER A 160 2.25 -8.09 14.59
C SER A 160 1.71 -7.10 15.64
N SER A 161 2.58 -6.26 16.21
CA SER A 161 2.21 -5.16 17.11
C SER A 161 1.64 -3.93 16.40
N SER A 162 1.67 -3.89 15.07
CA SER A 162 1.25 -2.71 14.29
C SER A 162 -0.27 -2.54 14.33
N THR A 163 -0.72 -1.30 14.49
CA THR A 163 -2.15 -1.02 14.51
C THR A 163 -2.79 -1.21 13.11
N PRO A 164 -4.10 -1.55 13.02
CA PRO A 164 -4.77 -1.73 11.73
C PRO A 164 -4.68 -0.51 10.80
N LEU A 165 -4.61 0.69 11.36
CA LEU A 165 -4.43 1.93 10.61
C LEU A 165 -3.14 1.90 9.78
N PHE A 166 -2.02 1.48 10.36
CA PHE A 166 -0.72 1.49 9.70
C PHE A 166 -0.58 0.35 8.69
N LYS A 167 -1.12 -0.84 9.01
CA LYS A 167 -1.26 -1.94 8.05
C LYS A 167 -2.04 -1.47 6.81
N ARG A 168 -3.17 -0.79 7.01
CA ARG A 168 -3.98 -0.23 5.92
C ARG A 168 -3.23 0.82 5.10
N VAL A 169 -2.57 1.79 5.74
CA VAL A 169 -1.78 2.82 5.05
C VAL A 169 -0.68 2.20 4.18
N MET A 170 0.01 1.16 4.68
CA MET A 170 0.99 0.44 3.86
C MET A 170 0.33 -0.24 2.66
N VAL A 171 -0.72 -1.04 2.87
CA VAL A 171 -1.40 -1.76 1.77
C VAL A 171 -1.95 -0.78 0.72
N ASP A 172 -2.55 0.32 1.14
CA ASP A 172 -3.05 1.36 0.23
C ASP A 172 -1.92 2.07 -0.53
N THR A 173 -0.76 2.27 0.10
CA THR A 173 0.45 2.76 -0.57
C THR A 173 0.89 1.81 -1.68
N LEU A 174 0.98 0.51 -1.37
CA LEU A 174 1.37 -0.50 -2.34
C LEU A 174 0.36 -0.64 -3.48
N LEU A 175 -0.94 -0.58 -3.19
CA LEU A 175 -2.00 -0.58 -4.21
C LEU A 175 -1.91 0.63 -5.13
N GLN A 176 -1.62 1.81 -4.60
CA GLN A 176 -1.41 2.99 -5.44
C GLN A 176 -0.21 2.84 -6.36
N ILE A 177 0.88 2.21 -5.91
CA ILE A 177 2.05 1.92 -6.75
C ILE A 177 1.71 0.87 -7.80
N ALA A 178 0.99 -0.21 -7.43
CA ALA A 178 0.60 -1.29 -8.33
C ALA A 178 -0.28 -0.81 -9.49
N ASN A 179 -1.12 0.20 -9.25
CA ASN A 179 -2.06 0.74 -10.23
C ASN A 179 -1.53 1.95 -11.01
N GLU A 180 -0.27 2.36 -10.82
CA GLU A 180 0.32 3.44 -11.62
C GLU A 180 0.58 2.97 -13.06
N SER A 181 -0.11 3.59 -14.02
CA SER A 181 0.02 3.25 -15.44
C SER A 181 1.33 3.71 -16.07
N LYS A 182 1.97 4.75 -15.51
CA LYS A 182 3.24 5.30 -15.95
C LYS A 182 4.08 5.69 -14.75
N THR A 183 5.20 5.01 -14.59
CA THR A 183 6.24 5.37 -13.62
C THR A 183 7.41 6.04 -14.35
N LEU A 184 8.16 6.87 -13.63
CA LEU A 184 9.40 7.45 -14.14
C LEU A 184 10.50 6.38 -14.06
N GLU A 185 11.47 6.41 -14.97
CA GLU A 185 12.52 5.37 -15.07
C GLU A 185 13.35 5.20 -13.79
N TRP A 186 13.43 6.24 -12.94
CA TRP A 186 14.15 6.21 -11.67
C TRP A 186 13.29 5.83 -10.46
N ASN A 187 11.97 5.69 -10.63
CA ASN A 187 11.10 5.32 -9.52
C ASN A 187 11.29 3.83 -9.20
N PRO A 188 11.35 3.47 -7.90
CA PRO A 188 11.36 2.07 -7.50
C PRO A 188 10.04 1.39 -7.85
N THR A 189 10.06 0.07 -7.90
CA THR A 189 8.90 -0.75 -8.22
C THR A 189 8.55 -1.65 -7.04
N LEU A 190 7.42 -2.35 -7.10
CA LEU A 190 7.07 -3.34 -6.09
C LEU A 190 8.10 -4.49 -6.02
N ALA A 191 8.88 -4.72 -7.08
CA ALA A 191 9.97 -5.70 -7.06
C ALA A 191 11.03 -5.42 -6.00
N ASP A 192 11.23 -4.15 -5.60
CA ASP A 192 12.14 -3.76 -4.53
C ASP A 192 11.67 -4.22 -3.12
N ILE A 193 10.45 -4.75 -3.02
CA ILE A 193 9.79 -5.12 -1.76
C ILE A 193 9.78 -6.64 -1.55
N TYR A 194 9.74 -7.42 -2.63
CA TYR A 194 9.45 -8.86 -2.60
C TYR A 194 10.34 -9.63 -1.61
N SER A 195 11.66 -9.46 -1.72
CA SER A 195 12.63 -10.21 -0.91
C SER A 195 12.54 -9.94 0.59
N THR A 196 11.99 -8.78 0.97
CA THR A 196 11.95 -8.32 2.36
C THR A 196 10.57 -8.55 2.98
N HIS A 197 9.49 -8.34 2.23
CA HIS A 197 8.15 -8.31 2.81
C HIS A 197 7.14 -9.32 2.25
N ALA A 198 7.46 -10.13 1.22
CA ALA A 198 6.49 -11.11 0.71
C ALA A 198 5.98 -12.08 1.80
N SER A 199 6.88 -12.66 2.59
CA SER A 199 6.49 -13.53 3.73
C SER A 199 5.72 -12.77 4.81
N ASN A 200 6.14 -11.54 5.12
CA ASN A 200 5.42 -10.69 6.09
C ASN A 200 3.98 -10.37 5.65
N LEU A 201 3.76 -10.13 4.35
CA LEU A 201 2.43 -9.90 3.79
C LEU A 201 1.57 -11.18 3.82
N ARG A 202 2.16 -12.37 3.56
CA ARG A 202 1.46 -13.65 3.74
C ARG A 202 1.05 -13.88 5.20
N GLN A 203 1.94 -13.56 6.16
CA GLN A 203 1.61 -13.63 7.58
C GLN A 203 0.48 -12.67 7.94
N MET A 204 0.49 -11.44 7.42
CA MET A 204 -0.60 -10.48 7.60
C MET A 204 -1.93 -10.99 7.02
N PHE A 205 -1.89 -11.70 5.89
CA PHE A 205 -3.07 -12.38 5.34
C PHE A 205 -3.60 -13.44 6.31
N GLU A 206 -2.73 -14.31 6.84
CA GLU A 206 -3.12 -15.33 7.83
C GLU A 206 -3.70 -14.70 9.11
N GLU A 207 -3.12 -13.61 9.60
CA GLU A 207 -3.61 -12.86 10.76
C GLU A 207 -5.06 -12.37 10.55
N PHE A 208 -5.36 -11.73 9.42
CA PHE A 208 -6.71 -11.23 9.15
C PHE A 208 -7.70 -12.33 8.79
N LEU A 209 -7.24 -13.46 8.24
CA LEU A 209 -8.09 -14.62 7.98
C LEU A 209 -8.73 -15.17 9.26
N VAL A 210 -8.06 -15.05 10.42
CA VAL A 210 -8.63 -15.40 11.73
C VAL A 210 -9.87 -14.53 12.01
N SER A 211 -9.79 -13.22 11.79
CA SER A 211 -10.93 -12.30 11.98
C SER A 211 -12.10 -12.62 11.04
N VAL A 212 -11.82 -13.05 9.81
CA VAL A 212 -12.86 -13.49 8.86
C VAL A 212 -13.62 -14.72 9.38
N ARG A 213 -12.91 -15.69 9.98
CA ARG A 213 -13.52 -16.92 10.52
C ARG A 213 -14.49 -16.62 11.67
N ASP A 214 -14.23 -15.56 12.44
CA ASP A 214 -15.10 -15.12 13.53
C ASP A 214 -16.27 -14.24 13.06
N TYR A 215 -16.29 -13.81 11.78
CA TYR A 215 -17.26 -12.83 11.27
C TYR A 215 -18.71 -13.25 11.48
N ASN A 216 -19.09 -14.45 11.02
CA ASN A 216 -20.47 -14.91 11.10
C ASN A 216 -20.94 -15.12 12.54
N GLN A 217 -20.05 -15.51 13.45
CA GLN A 217 -20.36 -15.66 14.88
C GLN A 217 -20.59 -14.30 15.55
N MET A 218 -19.82 -13.28 15.17
CA MET A 218 -19.82 -11.97 15.81
C MET A 218 -20.80 -10.97 15.18
N LYS A 219 -21.26 -11.20 13.95
CA LYS A 219 -22.17 -10.31 13.21
C LYS A 219 -23.50 -10.04 13.91
N SER A 220 -24.02 -11.02 14.66
CA SER A 220 -25.27 -10.91 15.41
C SER A 220 -25.10 -10.50 16.88
N ALA A 221 -23.89 -10.09 17.30
CA ALA A 221 -23.64 -9.72 18.68
C ALA A 221 -24.43 -8.47 19.10
N THR A 222 -25.12 -8.56 20.24
CA THR A 222 -26.00 -7.49 20.75
C THR A 222 -25.37 -6.71 21.90
N ASP A 223 -24.48 -7.34 22.66
CA ASP A 223 -23.79 -6.75 23.80
C ASP A 223 -22.69 -5.77 23.35
N LYS A 224 -22.32 -4.86 24.26
CA LYS A 224 -21.35 -3.79 23.96
C LYS A 224 -19.97 -4.35 23.57
N LYS A 225 -19.52 -5.43 24.22
CA LYS A 225 -18.19 -6.01 23.96
C LYS A 225 -18.18 -6.69 22.60
N GLY A 226 -19.22 -7.47 22.29
CA GLY A 226 -19.38 -8.11 20.99
C GLY A 226 -19.46 -7.12 19.84
N LYS A 227 -20.16 -5.99 20.00
CA LYS A 227 -20.21 -4.91 18.98
C LYS A 227 -18.84 -4.31 18.69
N ILE A 228 -18.06 -3.98 19.72
CA ILE A 228 -16.69 -3.44 19.56
C ILE A 228 -15.78 -4.45 18.86
N GLN A 229 -15.90 -5.74 19.21
CA GLN A 229 -15.13 -6.79 18.54
C GLN A 229 -15.54 -6.96 17.08
N PHE A 230 -16.84 -6.88 16.77
CA PHE A 230 -17.33 -6.93 15.40
C PHE A 230 -16.83 -5.75 14.57
N GLU A 231 -16.82 -4.52 15.11
CA GLU A 231 -16.24 -3.36 14.45
C GLU A 231 -14.75 -3.57 14.12
N LYS A 232 -13.99 -4.17 15.03
CA LYS A 232 -12.59 -4.56 14.77
C LYS A 232 -12.48 -5.58 13.63
N ILE A 233 -13.30 -6.64 13.67
CA ILE A 233 -13.33 -7.66 12.61
C ILE A 233 -13.64 -7.01 11.25
N VAL A 234 -14.60 -6.09 11.18
CA VAL A 234 -14.92 -5.37 9.94
C VAL A 234 -13.73 -4.57 9.43
N VAL A 235 -12.98 -3.90 10.32
CA VAL A 235 -11.74 -3.20 9.93
C VAL A 235 -10.70 -4.17 9.37
N ASP A 236 -10.47 -5.29 10.03
CA ASP A 236 -9.51 -6.31 9.59
C ASP A 236 -9.88 -6.88 8.21
N ILE A 237 -11.16 -7.18 7.98
CA ILE A 237 -11.68 -7.69 6.70
C ILE A 237 -11.48 -6.66 5.58
N ASN A 238 -11.73 -5.38 5.85
CA ASN A 238 -11.51 -4.32 4.86
C ASN A 238 -10.03 -4.21 4.45
N ILE A 239 -9.10 -4.44 5.39
CA ILE A 239 -7.67 -4.48 5.08
C ILE A 239 -7.32 -5.73 4.28
N LEU A 240 -7.89 -6.89 4.63
CA LEU A 240 -7.70 -8.14 3.91
C LEU A 240 -8.16 -8.02 2.45
N ILE A 241 -9.33 -7.43 2.18
CA ILE A 241 -9.83 -7.20 0.82
C ILE A 241 -8.82 -6.39 -0.01
N LYS A 242 -8.24 -5.33 0.58
CA LYS A 242 -7.20 -4.51 -0.06
C LYS A 242 -5.93 -5.31 -0.30
N LEU A 243 -5.51 -6.13 0.65
CA LEU A 243 -4.32 -6.99 0.53
C LEU A 243 -4.49 -8.05 -0.56
N VAL A 244 -5.67 -8.69 -0.64
CA VAL A 244 -6.01 -9.64 -1.70
C VAL A 244 -6.04 -8.93 -3.06
N THR A 245 -6.65 -7.74 -3.13
CA THR A 245 -6.63 -6.91 -4.35
C THR A 245 -5.20 -6.54 -4.78
N LEU A 246 -4.31 -6.25 -3.82
CA LEU A 246 -2.91 -5.99 -4.10
C LEU A 246 -2.23 -7.20 -4.73
N TYR A 247 -2.49 -8.40 -4.22
CA TYR A 247 -1.96 -9.63 -4.81
C TYR A 247 -2.51 -9.91 -6.21
N LYS A 248 -3.74 -9.47 -6.53
CA LYS A 248 -4.25 -9.52 -7.90
C LYS A 248 -3.45 -8.60 -8.83
N CYS A 249 -3.17 -7.38 -8.38
CA CYS A 249 -2.42 -6.39 -9.17
C CYS A 249 -0.95 -6.80 -9.36
N ASP A 250 -0.31 -7.32 -8.31
CA ASP A 250 1.06 -7.83 -8.34
C ASP A 250 1.17 -9.16 -7.56
N PRO A 251 0.99 -10.31 -8.26
CA PRO A 251 1.03 -11.63 -7.65
C PRO A 251 2.38 -11.99 -7.04
N ALA A 252 3.47 -11.36 -7.48
CA ALA A 252 4.79 -11.67 -6.96
C ALA A 252 4.92 -11.28 -5.48
N LEU A 253 4.19 -10.26 -5.01
CA LEU A 253 4.15 -9.92 -3.57
C LEU A 253 3.65 -11.08 -2.70
N ALA A 254 2.74 -11.90 -3.21
CA ALA A 254 2.22 -13.07 -2.51
C ALA A 254 3.06 -14.32 -2.75
N LEU A 255 3.57 -14.49 -3.97
CA LEU A 255 4.13 -15.76 -4.45
C LEU A 255 5.66 -15.82 -4.42
N TYR A 256 6.35 -14.70 -4.15
CA TYR A 256 7.81 -14.70 -4.05
C TYR A 256 8.29 -15.57 -2.90
N LEU A 257 9.13 -16.54 -3.24
CA LEU A 257 9.82 -17.43 -2.30
C LEU A 257 11.28 -16.99 -2.17
N LYS A 258 11.71 -16.69 -0.94
CA LYS A 258 13.12 -16.47 -0.62
C LYS A 258 13.83 -17.78 -0.32
N GLU A 259 13.11 -18.74 0.28
CA GLU A 259 13.60 -20.04 0.69
C GLU A 259 12.59 -21.12 0.30
N GLU A 260 13.06 -22.32 -0.07
CA GLU A 260 12.20 -23.45 -0.48
C GLU A 260 11.15 -23.81 0.58
N LYS A 261 11.48 -23.68 1.88
CA LYS A 261 10.58 -23.97 3.01
C LYS A 261 9.33 -23.10 3.05
N GLN A 262 9.27 -22.03 2.25
CA GLN A 262 8.13 -21.15 2.15
C GLN A 262 7.02 -21.69 1.23
N SER A 263 7.19 -22.87 0.61
CA SER A 263 6.13 -23.53 -0.17
C SER A 263 4.87 -23.79 0.67
N GLU A 264 5.03 -24.11 1.96
CA GLU A 264 3.91 -24.27 2.89
C GLU A 264 3.15 -22.95 3.15
N GLU A 265 3.85 -21.80 3.17
CA GLU A 265 3.19 -20.49 3.31
C GLU A 265 2.32 -20.19 2.08
N VAL A 266 2.79 -20.54 0.88
CA VAL A 266 2.00 -20.36 -0.34
C VAL A 266 0.81 -21.30 -0.37
N ARG A 267 0.98 -22.56 0.05
CA ARG A 267 -0.14 -23.48 0.17
C ARG A 267 -1.21 -22.93 1.11
N ARG A 268 -0.83 -22.47 2.31
CA ARG A 268 -1.75 -21.87 3.29
C ARG A 268 -2.43 -20.61 2.76
N LEU A 269 -1.71 -19.76 2.03
CA LEU A 269 -2.26 -18.59 1.34
C LEU A 269 -3.34 -19.00 0.34
N LEU A 270 -3.05 -19.94 -0.56
CA LEU A 270 -3.98 -20.35 -1.62
C LEU A 270 -5.21 -21.07 -1.07
N THR A 271 -5.04 -21.93 -0.06
CA THR A 271 -6.18 -22.58 0.61
C THR A 271 -7.02 -21.56 1.39
N GLY A 272 -6.39 -20.63 2.12
CA GLY A 272 -7.12 -19.59 2.84
C GLY A 272 -7.87 -18.64 1.91
N MET A 273 -7.32 -18.36 0.73
CA MET A 273 -8.01 -17.57 -0.30
C MET A 273 -9.17 -18.33 -0.93
N SER A 274 -9.03 -19.66 -1.05
CA SER A 274 -10.13 -20.55 -1.44
C SER A 274 -11.26 -20.48 -0.41
N ASP A 275 -10.95 -20.56 0.88
CA ASP A 275 -11.94 -20.36 1.96
C ASP A 275 -12.65 -19.01 1.84
N CYS A 276 -11.88 -17.93 1.61
CA CYS A 276 -12.41 -16.58 1.40
C CYS A 276 -13.39 -16.49 0.23
N SER A 277 -13.18 -17.28 -0.83
CA SER A 277 -14.06 -17.28 -2.00
C SER A 277 -15.42 -17.95 -1.75
N ILE A 278 -15.51 -18.91 -0.81
CA ILE A 278 -16.70 -19.78 -0.70
C ILE A 278 -17.40 -19.81 0.67
N PHE A 279 -16.71 -19.64 1.80
CA PHE A 279 -17.30 -20.03 3.11
C PHE A 279 -17.87 -18.90 3.96
N PHE A 280 -17.42 -17.65 3.79
CA PHE A 280 -17.71 -16.61 4.78
C PHE A 280 -18.90 -15.70 4.45
N ASP A 281 -19.50 -15.85 3.26
CA ASP A 281 -20.65 -15.06 2.80
C ASP A 281 -20.42 -13.54 2.86
N ILE A 282 -19.20 -13.10 2.53
CA ILE A 282 -18.79 -11.69 2.42
C ILE A 282 -18.55 -11.39 0.94
N PRO A 283 -19.50 -10.78 0.21
CA PRO A 283 -19.45 -10.68 -1.24
C PRO A 283 -18.19 -10.00 -1.79
N GLU A 284 -17.77 -8.89 -1.19
CA GLU A 284 -16.60 -8.12 -1.64
C GLU A 284 -15.30 -8.92 -1.46
N LEU A 285 -15.18 -9.66 -0.35
CA LEU A 285 -14.04 -10.54 -0.10
C LEU A 285 -14.05 -11.76 -1.02
N SER A 286 -15.22 -12.38 -1.21
CA SER A 286 -15.38 -13.53 -2.09
C SER A 286 -15.01 -13.19 -3.53
N GLN A 287 -15.47 -12.03 -4.04
CA GLN A 287 -15.13 -11.56 -5.37
C GLN A 287 -13.62 -11.28 -5.50
N ALA A 288 -13.03 -10.53 -4.56
CA ALA A 288 -11.61 -10.23 -4.59
C ALA A 288 -10.76 -11.50 -4.55
N ALA A 289 -11.11 -12.46 -3.69
CA ALA A 289 -10.43 -13.74 -3.57
C ALA A 289 -10.54 -14.59 -4.85
N THR A 290 -11.74 -14.69 -5.43
CA THR A 290 -12.00 -15.40 -6.69
C THR A 290 -11.12 -14.86 -7.82
N GLU A 291 -11.15 -13.55 -8.03
CA GLU A 291 -10.38 -12.91 -9.11
C GLU A 291 -8.88 -13.06 -8.89
N THR A 292 -8.42 -13.02 -7.63
CA THR A 292 -7.01 -13.18 -7.28
C THR A 292 -6.54 -14.61 -7.47
N LEU A 293 -7.32 -15.61 -7.05
CA LEU A 293 -7.02 -17.03 -7.25
C LEU A 293 -6.80 -17.36 -8.72
N LEU A 294 -7.68 -16.85 -9.60
CA LEU A 294 -7.54 -17.02 -11.05
C LEU A 294 -6.24 -16.43 -11.58
N VAL A 295 -5.83 -15.25 -11.09
CA VAL A 295 -4.55 -14.64 -11.48
C VAL A 295 -3.36 -15.47 -10.96
N MET A 296 -3.40 -15.94 -9.71
CA MET A 296 -2.32 -16.72 -9.11
C MET A 296 -2.11 -18.10 -9.75
N HIS A 297 -3.18 -18.68 -10.33
CA HIS A 297 -3.13 -19.96 -11.03
C HIS A 297 -2.75 -19.85 -12.51
N LYS A 298 -2.53 -18.64 -13.04
CA LYS A 298 -1.92 -18.52 -14.38
C LYS A 298 -0.53 -19.15 -14.40
N VAL A 299 -0.15 -19.70 -15.56
CA VAL A 299 1.11 -20.44 -15.74
C VAL A 299 2.31 -19.66 -15.22
N GLU A 300 2.42 -18.38 -15.59
CA GLU A 300 3.52 -17.49 -15.18
C GLU A 300 3.60 -17.24 -13.67
N ASN A 301 2.49 -17.41 -12.94
CA ASN A 301 2.43 -17.21 -11.50
C ASN A 301 2.59 -18.53 -10.73
N ILE A 302 2.14 -19.66 -11.29
CA ILE A 302 2.47 -20.99 -10.76
C ILE A 302 3.99 -21.20 -10.74
N GLU A 303 4.68 -20.79 -11.80
CA GLU A 303 6.15 -20.81 -11.89
C GLU A 303 6.86 -20.12 -10.71
N ARG A 304 6.23 -19.11 -10.08
CA ARG A 304 6.86 -18.33 -9.00
C ARG A 304 6.96 -19.10 -7.68
N TRP A 305 6.05 -20.04 -7.46
CA TRP A 305 6.00 -20.83 -6.23
C TRP A 305 6.21 -22.33 -6.47
N TYR A 306 6.33 -22.74 -7.73
CA TYR A 306 6.65 -24.11 -8.09
C TYR A 306 8.02 -24.50 -7.50
N ASN A 307 8.02 -25.57 -6.71
CA ASN A 307 9.21 -26.10 -6.06
C ASN A 307 9.32 -27.63 -6.20
N GLY A 308 8.79 -28.17 -7.30
CA GLY A 308 8.74 -29.60 -7.57
C GLY A 308 7.31 -30.14 -7.69
N ALA A 309 7.21 -31.35 -8.24
CA ALA A 309 5.92 -31.99 -8.51
C ALA A 309 5.10 -32.20 -7.23
N ASP A 310 5.72 -32.63 -6.13
CA ASP A 310 5.02 -32.90 -4.86
C ASP A 310 4.38 -31.63 -4.26
N ASP A 311 5.12 -30.51 -4.25
CA ASP A 311 4.62 -29.22 -3.79
C ASP A 311 3.48 -28.71 -4.69
N PHE A 312 3.61 -28.89 -6.00
CA PHE A 312 2.56 -28.56 -6.96
C PHE A 312 1.28 -29.39 -6.73
N TRP A 313 1.41 -30.72 -6.64
CA TRP A 313 0.27 -31.62 -6.50
C TRP A 313 -0.42 -31.44 -5.15
N SER A 314 0.35 -31.33 -4.06
CA SER A 314 -0.22 -31.10 -2.73
C SER A 314 -0.97 -29.77 -2.68
N THR A 315 -0.35 -28.68 -3.15
CA THR A 315 -0.95 -27.34 -3.12
C THR A 315 -2.20 -27.25 -3.97
N THR A 316 -2.12 -27.65 -5.25
CA THR A 316 -3.26 -27.55 -6.17
C THR A 316 -4.40 -28.49 -5.79
N SER A 317 -4.10 -29.67 -5.26
CA SER A 317 -5.14 -30.61 -4.81
C SER A 317 -5.87 -30.09 -3.59
N SER A 318 -5.17 -29.46 -2.63
CA SER A 318 -5.80 -28.82 -1.47
C SER A 318 -6.77 -27.72 -1.89
N VAL A 319 -6.37 -26.86 -2.84
CA VAL A 319 -7.26 -25.82 -3.41
C VAL A 319 -8.50 -26.45 -4.05
N ASN A 320 -8.31 -27.46 -4.91
CA ASN A 320 -9.43 -28.12 -5.59
C ASN A 320 -10.41 -28.78 -4.62
N LEU A 321 -9.90 -29.42 -3.56
CA LEU A 321 -10.74 -30.05 -2.53
C LEU A 321 -11.61 -29.03 -1.82
N ILE A 322 -11.05 -27.88 -1.43
CA ILE A 322 -11.80 -26.78 -0.79
C ILE A 322 -12.88 -26.25 -1.75
N LEU A 323 -12.51 -25.91 -2.98
CA LEU A 323 -13.47 -25.38 -3.96
C LEU A 323 -14.56 -26.40 -4.33
N ALA A 324 -14.24 -27.70 -4.34
CA ALA A 324 -15.22 -28.76 -4.60
C ALA A 324 -16.13 -29.05 -3.40
N SER A 325 -15.68 -28.79 -2.16
CA SER A 325 -16.47 -29.10 -0.97
C SER A 325 -17.78 -28.32 -0.91
N ILE A 326 -17.87 -27.17 -1.60
CA ILE A 326 -19.10 -26.38 -1.70
C ILE A 326 -20.31 -27.19 -2.20
N VAL A 327 -20.08 -28.16 -3.09
CA VAL A 327 -21.14 -29.02 -3.65
C VAL A 327 -21.68 -29.99 -2.60
N ILE A 328 -20.86 -30.34 -1.62
CA ILE A 328 -21.15 -31.36 -0.60
C ILE A 328 -21.65 -30.70 0.69
N GLU A 329 -21.01 -29.62 1.11
CA GLU A 329 -21.16 -29.04 2.45
C GLU A 329 -22.14 -27.86 2.50
N ARG A 330 -22.41 -27.22 1.36
CA ARG A 330 -23.20 -25.97 1.28
C ARG A 330 -24.50 -26.13 0.48
N SER A 331 -25.33 -27.09 0.88
CA SER A 331 -26.66 -27.31 0.27
C SER A 331 -27.64 -26.15 0.51
N ASP A 332 -27.30 -25.21 1.40
CA ASP A 332 -28.04 -24.00 1.73
C ASP A 332 -27.89 -22.87 0.70
N LEU A 333 -26.87 -22.95 -0.17
CA LEU A 333 -26.57 -21.89 -1.13
C LEU A 333 -27.59 -21.82 -2.26
N ASP A 334 -27.85 -20.61 -2.74
CA ASP A 334 -28.68 -20.39 -3.90
C ASP A 334 -27.99 -20.90 -5.19
N PRO A 335 -28.75 -21.29 -6.23
CA PRO A 335 -28.19 -21.85 -7.45
C PRO A 335 -27.16 -20.96 -8.16
N LYS A 336 -27.25 -19.63 -8.03
CA LYS A 336 -26.30 -18.71 -8.66
C LYS A 336 -24.95 -18.77 -7.96
N THR A 337 -24.92 -18.77 -6.63
CA THR A 337 -23.68 -18.89 -5.85
C THR A 337 -22.99 -20.24 -6.08
N VAL A 338 -23.78 -21.32 -6.16
CA VAL A 338 -23.27 -22.65 -6.54
C VAL A 338 -22.64 -22.63 -7.94
N ALA A 339 -23.34 -22.06 -8.93
CA ALA A 339 -22.84 -21.96 -10.30
C ALA A 339 -21.54 -21.12 -10.40
N GLN A 340 -21.46 -20.01 -9.66
CA GLN A 340 -20.24 -19.18 -9.60
C GLN A 340 -19.05 -19.95 -9.04
N SER A 341 -19.27 -20.73 -7.97
CA SER A 341 -18.21 -21.51 -7.32
C SER A 341 -17.75 -22.69 -8.17
N LEU A 342 -18.69 -23.37 -8.86
CA LEU A 342 -18.36 -24.40 -9.85
C LEU A 342 -17.58 -23.83 -11.03
N SER A 343 -17.94 -22.63 -11.51
CA SER A 343 -17.20 -21.95 -12.57
C SER A 343 -15.78 -21.57 -12.12
N LEU A 344 -15.60 -21.15 -10.87
CA LEU A 344 -14.26 -20.94 -10.31
C LEU A 344 -13.45 -22.24 -10.32
N LEU A 345 -14.00 -23.34 -9.82
CA LEU A 345 -13.33 -24.65 -9.81
C LEU A 345 -12.95 -25.10 -11.24
N GLU A 346 -13.86 -24.99 -12.20
CA GLU A 346 -13.60 -25.33 -13.60
C GLU A 346 -12.45 -24.51 -14.19
N ASN A 347 -12.42 -23.20 -13.94
CA ASN A 347 -11.36 -22.31 -14.41
C ASN A 347 -10.01 -22.64 -13.76
N ILE A 348 -9.99 -22.93 -12.45
CA ILE A 348 -8.76 -23.33 -11.73
C ILE A 348 -8.21 -24.65 -12.28
N LEU A 349 -9.08 -25.65 -12.50
CA LEU A 349 -8.69 -26.92 -13.12
C LEU A 349 -8.13 -26.73 -14.54
N THR A 350 -8.74 -25.82 -15.31
CA THR A 350 -8.26 -25.47 -16.66
C THR A 350 -6.87 -24.85 -16.61
N LEU A 351 -6.65 -23.86 -15.76
CA LEU A 351 -5.35 -23.20 -15.58
C LEU A 351 -4.27 -24.18 -15.09
N ARG A 352 -4.63 -25.08 -14.18
CA ARG A 352 -3.76 -26.18 -13.72
C ARG A 352 -3.34 -27.07 -14.89
N ASN A 353 -4.27 -27.50 -15.72
CA ASN A 353 -3.98 -28.35 -16.87
C ASN A 353 -3.09 -27.64 -17.90
N GLN A 354 -3.27 -26.32 -18.08
CA GLN A 354 -2.36 -25.52 -18.92
C GLN A 354 -0.92 -25.58 -18.42
N PHE A 355 -0.70 -25.44 -17.10
CA PHE A 355 0.62 -25.56 -16.50
C PHE A 355 1.22 -26.96 -16.69
N ILE A 356 0.44 -28.02 -16.40
CA ILE A 356 0.87 -29.42 -16.58
C ILE A 356 1.31 -29.70 -18.01
N ASN A 357 0.59 -29.17 -19.01
CA ASN A 357 0.92 -29.38 -20.42
C ASN A 357 2.26 -28.73 -20.84
N ILE A 358 2.74 -27.74 -20.09
CA ILE A 358 4.00 -27.02 -20.37
C ILE A 358 5.16 -27.62 -19.56
N ARG A 359 4.89 -28.26 -18.41
CA ARG A 359 5.90 -28.76 -17.47
C ARG A 359 5.91 -30.29 -17.40
N THR A 360 6.85 -30.90 -18.11
CA THR A 360 7.01 -32.36 -18.21
C THR A 360 7.45 -33.02 -16.89
N ASP A 361 8.09 -32.27 -16.01
CA ASP A 361 8.55 -32.71 -14.68
C ASP A 361 7.43 -32.83 -13.63
N VAL A 362 6.24 -32.30 -13.94
CA VAL A 362 5.05 -32.39 -13.07
C VAL A 362 4.31 -33.72 -13.26
N VAL A 363 4.41 -34.31 -14.44
CA VAL A 363 3.77 -35.58 -14.76
C VAL A 363 4.55 -36.69 -14.08
N PRO A 364 3.94 -37.48 -13.18
CA PRO A 364 4.61 -38.63 -12.60
C PRO A 364 5.09 -39.53 -13.75
N THR A 365 6.40 -39.71 -13.89
CA THR A 365 6.93 -40.72 -14.82
C THR A 365 6.32 -42.04 -14.44
N ALA A 366 5.58 -42.67 -15.36
CA ALA A 366 5.11 -44.03 -15.16
C ALA A 366 6.33 -44.88 -14.75
N ALA A 367 6.29 -45.44 -13.55
CA ALA A 367 7.35 -46.32 -13.07
C ALA A 367 7.53 -47.42 -14.11
N SER A 368 8.70 -47.44 -14.76
CA SER A 368 9.12 -48.44 -15.73
C SER A 368 9.41 -49.77 -15.07
#